data_AF-W2W2B7-F1
#
_entry.id   AF-W2W2B7-F1
#
_cell.length_a   1.000
_cell.length_b   1.000
_cell.length_c   1.000
_cell.angle_alpha   90.00
_cell.angle_beta   90.00
_cell.angle_gamma   90.00
#
_symmetry.space_group_name_H-M   'P 1'
#
loop_
_entity.id
_entity.type
_entity.pdbx_description
1 polymer ?
#
loop_
_entity_poly.entity_id
_entity_poly.type
_entity_poly.pdbx_seq_one_letter_code
_entity_poly.pdbx_strand_id
1 'polypeptide(L)'
;MIDMTTRSIKYYDPMQSSYSKDVRALAERLAGLRPTTATERARVQPYPTDMGVQVGSYNCGIYMLLAFEMFANPDAPKLPPLSRKMLAYLRYRYLVLCI
;
A
#
# COMPACT_ATOMS: atom_id res chain seq x y z
N MET A 1 4.99 1.29 -2.77
CA MET A 1 5.37 -0.14 -2.82
C MET A 1 6.02 -0.40 -4.16
N ILE A 2 7.18 -1.08 -4.21
CA ILE A 2 7.97 -1.24 -5.42
C ILE A 2 8.21 -2.73 -5.64
N ASP A 3 7.78 -3.24 -6.78
CA ASP A 3 8.08 -4.60 -7.23
C ASP A 3 9.23 -4.52 -8.23
N MET A 4 10.36 -5.08 -7.84
CA MET A 4 11.57 -5.12 -8.67
C MET A 4 11.45 -6.13 -9.82
N THR A 5 10.69 -7.22 -9.60
CA THR A 5 10.47 -8.31 -10.55
C THR A 5 9.56 -7.87 -11.69
N THR A 6 8.38 -7.33 -11.36
CA THR A 6 7.43 -6.84 -12.38
C THR A 6 7.72 -5.41 -12.83
N ARG A 7 8.75 -4.76 -12.25
CA ARG A 7 9.13 -3.37 -12.51
C ARG A 7 7.96 -2.41 -12.35
N SER A 8 7.14 -2.62 -11.33
CA SER A 8 5.96 -1.79 -11.07
C SER A 8 6.08 -1.04 -9.75
N ILE A 9 5.57 0.19 -9.73
CA ILE A 9 5.45 1.00 -8.52
C ILE A 9 3.96 1.16 -8.23
N LYS A 10 3.56 0.72 -7.05
CA LYS A 10 2.19 0.81 -6.56
C LYS A 10 2.08 1.86 -5.45
N TYR A 11 1.24 2.87 -5.65
CA TYR A 11 0.93 3.86 -4.62
C TYR A 11 -0.40 3.54 -3.94
N TYR A 12 -0.52 3.83 -2.64
CA TYR A 12 -1.71 3.51 -1.86
C TYR A 12 -2.09 4.70 -0.98
N ASP A 13 -3.37 5.01 -0.95
CA ASP A 13 -3.98 6.01 -0.06
C ASP A 13 -5.20 5.39 0.62
N PRO A 14 -5.11 5.06 1.92
CA PRO A 14 -6.21 4.41 2.64
C PRO A 14 -7.42 5.32 2.86
N MET A 15 -7.27 6.63 2.70
CA MET A 15 -8.32 7.62 2.95
C MET A 15 -8.99 8.12 1.67
N GLN A 16 -8.54 7.67 0.49
CA GLN A 16 -8.95 8.25 -0.81
C GLN A 16 -8.91 9.78 -0.80
N SER A 17 -7.85 10.32 -0.19
CA SER A 17 -7.67 11.74 0.03
C SER A 17 -7.20 12.46 -1.24
N SER A 18 -7.21 13.79 -1.18
CA SER A 18 -6.59 14.65 -2.19
C SER A 18 -5.07 14.44 -2.29
N TYR A 19 -4.42 13.96 -1.22
CA TYR A 19 -2.97 13.69 -1.20
C TYR A 19 -2.55 12.53 -2.10
N SER A 20 -3.48 11.69 -2.57
CA SER A 20 -3.20 10.63 -3.54
C SER A 20 -2.49 11.14 -4.81
N LYS A 21 -2.74 12.39 -5.22
CA LYS A 21 -2.04 13.06 -6.35
C LYS A 21 -0.55 13.25 -6.06
N ASP A 22 -0.21 13.69 -4.86
CA ASP A 22 1.18 13.93 -4.46
C ASP A 22 1.93 12.61 -4.27
N VAL A 23 1.28 11.59 -3.69
CA VAL A 23 1.86 10.25 -3.57
C VAL A 23 2.12 9.64 -4.94
N ARG A 24 1.20 9.83 -5.90
CA ARG A 24 1.41 9.42 -7.29
C ARG A 24 2.58 10.16 -7.93
N ALA A 25 2.65 11.49 -7.78
CA ALA A 25 3.74 12.28 -8.34
C ALA A 25 5.10 11.85 -7.76
N LEU A 26 5.16 11.53 -6.46
CA LEU A 26 6.34 10.95 -5.83
C LEU A 26 6.70 9.59 -6.44
N ALA A 27 5.72 8.71 -6.66
CA ALA A 27 5.93 7.41 -7.30
C ALA A 27 6.45 7.55 -8.76
N GLU A 28 5.96 8.54 -9.51
CA GLU A 28 6.44 8.86 -10.86
C GLU A 28 7.88 9.38 -10.86
N ARG A 29 8.26 10.21 -9.87
CA ARG A 29 9.66 10.63 -9.69
C ARG A 29 10.55 9.43 -9.36
N LEU A 30 10.13 8.55 -8.46
CA LEU A 30 10.86 7.32 -8.14
C LEU A 30 11.01 6.40 -9.35
N ALA A 31 10.00 6.33 -10.23
CA ALA A 31 10.11 5.59 -11.49
C ALA A 31 11.19 6.15 -12.42
N GLY A 32 11.43 7.47 -12.39
CA GLY A 32 12.45 8.15 -13.19
C GLY A 32 13.87 8.10 -12.64
N LEU A 33 14.07 7.83 -11.35
CA LEU A 33 15.39 7.79 -10.69
C LEU A 33 16.18 6.47 -10.91
N ARG A 34 15.69 5.58 -11.77
CA ARG A 34 16.31 4.27 -12.01
C ARG A 34 17.45 4.33 -13.04
N PRO A 35 18.43 3.40 -12.96
CA PRO A 35 19.56 3.37 -13.88
C PRO A 35 19.11 3.31 -15.35
N THR A 36 19.74 4.15 -16.18
CA THR A 36 19.45 4.40 -17.60
C THR A 36 19.51 3.17 -18.50
N THR A 37 20.03 2.04 -17.99
CA THR A 37 20.11 0.75 -18.69
C THR A 37 18.76 0.05 -18.83
N ALA A 38 17.72 0.50 -18.10
CA ALA A 38 16.36 0.00 -18.25
C ALA A 38 15.67 0.71 -19.43
N THR A 39 15.49 -0.01 -20.53
CA THR A 39 14.75 0.46 -21.73
C THR A 39 13.27 0.72 -21.46
N GLU A 40 12.71 0.16 -20.39
CA GLU A 40 11.30 0.26 -20.05
C GLU A 40 11.06 1.10 -18.80
N ARG A 41 10.16 2.08 -18.91
CA ARG A 41 9.70 2.87 -17.77
C ARG A 41 8.92 1.97 -16.80
N ALA A 42 9.22 2.08 -15.52
CA ALA A 42 8.45 1.40 -14.48
C ALA A 42 6.99 1.86 -14.49
N ARG A 43 6.06 0.91 -14.42
CA ARG A 43 4.62 1.21 -14.43
C ARG A 43 4.18 1.74 -13.07
N VAL A 44 3.69 2.98 -13.01
CA VAL A 44 3.11 3.57 -11.79
C VAL A 44 1.60 3.39 -11.80
N GLN A 45 1.05 2.76 -10.76
CA GLN A 45 -0.39 2.46 -10.67
C GLN A 45 -0.87 2.52 -9.21
N PRO A 46 -2.16 2.74 -8.94
CA PRO A 46 -2.70 2.56 -7.60
C PRO A 46 -2.59 1.09 -7.17
N TYR A 47 -2.41 0.85 -5.87
CA TYR A 47 -2.50 -0.47 -5.29
C TYR A 47 -3.97 -0.82 -5.03
N PRO A 48 -4.52 -1.84 -5.69
CA PRO A 48 -5.92 -2.21 -5.52
C PRO A 48 -6.11 -2.92 -4.18
N THR A 49 -7.17 -2.56 -3.46
CA THR A 49 -7.56 -3.25 -2.23
C THR A 49 -9.08 -3.19 -2.04
N ASP A 50 -9.61 -4.26 -1.45
CA ASP A 50 -11.03 -4.39 -1.11
C ASP A 50 -11.30 -4.04 0.37
N MET A 51 -10.30 -3.51 1.07
CA MET A 51 -10.36 -3.12 2.50
C MET A 51 -11.25 -1.91 2.79
N GLY A 52 -11.80 -1.26 1.76
CA GLY A 52 -12.59 -0.04 1.87
C GLY A 52 -11.76 1.20 2.18
N VAL A 53 -12.45 2.30 2.53
CA VAL A 53 -11.84 3.58 2.88
C VAL A 53 -11.77 3.73 4.39
N GLN A 54 -10.65 4.21 4.90
CA GLN A 54 -10.50 4.59 6.28
C GLN A 54 -11.29 5.88 6.57
N VAL A 55 -12.26 5.82 7.48
CA VAL A 55 -13.15 6.95 7.83
C VAL A 55 -12.76 7.66 9.15
N GLY A 56 -11.74 7.19 9.87
CA GLY A 56 -11.26 7.81 11.13
C GLY A 56 -9.84 8.35 11.02
N SER A 57 -9.32 9.05 12.03
CA SER A 57 -7.94 9.62 12.00
C SER A 57 -6.85 8.66 12.50
N TYR A 58 -7.20 7.58 13.21
CA TYR A 58 -6.22 6.76 13.95
C TYR A 58 -5.87 5.40 13.34
N ASN A 59 -6.44 5.04 12.18
CA ASN A 59 -6.32 3.70 11.60
C ASN A 59 -5.39 3.63 10.39
N CYS A 60 -4.91 4.75 9.84
CA CYS A 60 -4.17 4.80 8.57
C CYS A 60 -2.95 3.87 8.58
N GLY A 61 -2.19 3.88 9.67
CA GLY A 61 -1.03 3.00 9.84
C GLY A 61 -1.39 1.52 9.70
N ILE A 62 -2.54 1.10 10.21
CA ILE A 62 -2.98 -0.31 10.13
C ILE A 62 -3.36 -0.70 8.70
N TYR A 63 -4.05 0.20 7.97
CA TYR A 63 -4.35 -0.02 6.55
C TYR A 63 -3.06 -0.06 5.72
N MET A 64 -2.09 0.81 6.00
CA MET A 64 -0.79 0.84 5.32
C MET A 64 0.03 -0.44 5.56
N LEU A 65 0.13 -0.89 6.82
CA LEU A 65 0.82 -2.13 7.16
C LEU A 65 0.18 -3.34 6.47
N LEU A 66 -1.15 -3.42 6.49
CA LEU A 66 -1.87 -4.53 5.89
C LEU A 66 -1.79 -4.52 4.36
N ALA A 67 -1.91 -3.36 3.71
CA ALA A 67 -1.70 -3.24 2.28
C ALA A 67 -0.27 -3.65 1.89
N PHE A 68 0.73 -3.31 2.70
CA PHE A 68 2.11 -3.71 2.46
C PHE A 68 2.32 -5.22 2.63
N GLU A 69 1.72 -5.83 3.65
CA GLU A 69 1.75 -7.28 3.85
C GLU A 69 1.12 -8.03 2.67
N MET A 70 -0.05 -7.59 2.21
CA MET A 70 -0.71 -8.15 1.01
C MET A 70 0.10 -7.93 -0.26
N PHE A 71 0.84 -6.82 -0.36
CA PHE A 71 1.74 -6.57 -1.48
C PHE A 71 2.96 -7.49 -1.46
N ALA A 72 3.52 -7.73 -0.27
CA ALA A 72 4.68 -8.60 -0.08
C ALA A 72 4.34 -10.09 -0.19
N ASN A 73 3.07 -10.46 0.07
CA ASN A 73 2.56 -11.81 -0.05
C ASN A 73 1.38 -11.86 -1.04
N PRO A 74 1.65 -12.01 -2.35
CA PRO A 74 0.61 -12.02 -3.39
C PRO A 74 -0.42 -13.14 -3.25
N ASP A 75 -0.06 -14.23 -2.56
CA ASP A 75 -0.93 -15.38 -2.30
C ASP A 75 -1.84 -15.18 -1.08
N ALA A 76 -1.67 -14.08 -0.34
CA ALA A 76 -2.51 -13.75 0.80
C ALA A 76 -3.97 -13.50 0.37
N PRO A 77 -4.96 -13.97 1.14
CA PRO A 77 -6.36 -13.70 0.85
C PRO A 77 -6.62 -12.19 0.78
N LYS A 78 -7.37 -11.76 -0.24
CA LYS A 78 -7.92 -10.41 -0.27
C LYS A 78 -8.88 -10.24 0.90
N LEU A 79 -8.70 -9.16 1.64
CA LEU A 79 -9.53 -8.88 2.80
C LEU A 79 -10.75 -8.04 2.41
N PRO A 80 -11.92 -8.35 2.99
CA PRO A 80 -13.11 -7.52 2.84
C PRO A 80 -12.91 -6.17 3.55
N PRO A 81 -13.89 -5.25 3.46
CA PRO A 81 -13.87 -4.01 4.23
C PRO A 81 -13.61 -4.25 5.72
N LEU A 82 -12.63 -3.51 6.27
CA LEU A 82 -12.16 -3.77 7.62
C LEU A 82 -13.16 -3.27 8.68
N SER A 83 -13.68 -4.20 9.47
CA SER A 83 -14.51 -3.85 10.63
C SER A 83 -13.68 -3.28 11.79
N ARG A 84 -14.33 -2.57 12.73
CA ARG A 84 -13.67 -2.07 13.96
C ARG A 84 -13.01 -3.20 14.76
N LYS A 85 -13.65 -4.37 14.84
CA LYS A 85 -13.12 -5.55 15.53
C LYS A 85 -11.87 -6.08 14.84
N MET A 86 -11.87 -6.15 13.51
CA MET A 86 -10.68 -6.52 12.73
C MET A 86 -9.53 -5.54 12.93
N LEU A 87 -9.82 -4.22 12.95
CA LEU A 87 -8.79 -3.21 13.19
C LEU A 87 -8.16 -3.33 14.59
N ALA A 88 -8.94 -3.65 15.62
CA ALA A 88 -8.42 -3.91 16.96
C ALA A 88 -7.55 -5.17 17.00
N TYR A 89 -8.00 -6.25 16.36
CA TYR A 89 -7.23 -7.49 16.22
C TYR A 89 -5.90 -7.25 15.48
N LEU A 90 -5.93 -6.56 14.33
CA LEU A 90 -4.74 -6.27 13.53
C LEU A 90 -3.73 -5.42 14.30
N ARG A 91 -4.19 -4.42 15.07
CA ARG A 91 -3.33 -3.65 15.97
C ARG A 91 -2.60 -4.55 16.96
N TYR A 92 -3.33 -5.42 17.64
CA TYR A 92 -2.75 -6.35 18.58
C TYR A 92 -1.76 -7.31 17.90
N ARG A 93 -2.14 -7.87 16.73
CA ARG A 93 -1.27 -8.75 15.95
C ARG A 93 0.04 -8.07 15.57
N TYR A 94 0.00 -6.83 15.08
CA TYR A 94 1.23 -6.10 14.74
C TYR A 94 2.05 -5.72 15.97
N LEU A 95 1.40 -5.39 17.09
CA LEU A 95 2.11 -5.13 18.34
C LEU A 95 2.89 -6.37 18.81
N VAL A 96 2.29 -7.55 18.74
CA VAL A 96 2.93 -8.82 19.12
C VAL A 96 4.11 -9.17 18.21
N LEU A 97 4.10 -8.76 16.93
CA LEU A 97 5.25 -8.95 16.04
C LEU A 97 6.43 -8.04 16.37
N CYS A 98 6.22 -6.98 17.14
CA CYS A 98 7.26 -6.02 17.54
C CYS A 98 7.86 -6.31 18.92
N ILE A 99 7.31 -7.29 19.65
CA ILE A 99 7.76 -7.71 20.98
C ILE A 99 8.47 -9.06 20.83
#